data_AF-A0A167NF64-F1
#
_entry.id   AF-A0A167NF64-F1
#
_cell.length_a   1.000
_cell.length_b   1.000
_cell.length_c   1.000
_cell.angle_alpha   90.00
_cell.angle_beta   90.00
_cell.angle_gamma   90.00
#
_symmetry.space_group_name_H-M   'P 1'
#
loop_
_entity.id
_entity.type
_entity.pdbx_description
1 polymer ?
#
loop_
_entity_poly.entity_id
_entity_poly.type
_entity_poly.pdbx_seq_one_letter_code
_entity_poly.pdbx_strand_id
1 'polypeptide(L)'
;MLALTTFCSMILPATAHSWVEQLMRIDASGAMTGNPGYVRGAVSRLSSTFTDLDIQHLLPPNGRTPAPVLLASDPMCRSSQTTRNYSTELPPLTASAGDYIALRYQENGHVTLPENTPSKNSSGYVYIYGTSEPRGDDRLGDIHGQWDEFGSGGDQRGRLLARRPFDDGRCYQINTGSISQNRQSIYKKTALNPQGADLWCQSDVKLPSAIDGSSYTLYWVWDWPSSPTEEFSSGKPEVYTSCMDVDLMPRSQAENIVFTSQDLNVAGIRDQLA
;
A
#
# COMPACT_ATOMS: atom_id res chain seq x y z
N MET A 1 -32.62 -39.95 14.84
CA MET A 1 -32.67 -38.64 14.16
C MET A 1 -31.32 -37.96 14.36
N LEU A 2 -30.44 -37.97 13.35
CA LEU A 2 -29.24 -37.14 13.36
C LEU A 2 -29.69 -35.71 13.04
N ALA A 3 -29.47 -34.78 13.97
CA ALA A 3 -29.66 -33.35 13.73
C ALA A 3 -28.44 -32.84 12.93
N LEU A 4 -28.67 -32.54 11.66
CA LEU A 4 -27.68 -31.89 10.80
C LEU A 4 -27.68 -30.40 11.16
N THR A 5 -26.76 -29.97 12.01
CA THR A 5 -26.52 -28.55 12.27
C THR A 5 -25.79 -27.96 11.08
N THR A 6 -26.54 -27.33 10.17
CA THR A 6 -26.00 -26.53 9.07
C THR A 6 -25.34 -25.28 9.68
N PHE A 7 -24.01 -25.26 9.72
CA PHE A 7 -23.24 -24.06 10.04
C PHE A 7 -23.39 -23.09 8.86
N CYS A 8 -24.30 -22.13 8.97
CA CYS A 8 -24.42 -21.04 8.00
C CYS A 8 -23.23 -20.10 8.24
N SER A 9 -22.13 -20.31 7.52
CA SER A 9 -21.00 -19.39 7.52
C SER A 9 -21.48 -18.08 6.93
N MET A 10 -21.74 -17.08 7.78
CA MET A 10 -21.98 -15.72 7.33
C MET A 10 -20.67 -15.21 6.71
N ILE A 11 -20.55 -15.35 5.39
CA ILE A 11 -19.54 -14.63 4.61
C ILE A 11 -19.99 -13.17 4.66
N LEU A 12 -19.50 -12.42 5.64
CA LEU A 12 -19.59 -10.97 5.58
C LEU A 12 -18.88 -10.55 4.28
N PRO A 13 -19.52 -9.74 3.41
CA PRO A 13 -18.81 -9.21 2.27
C PRO A 13 -17.59 -8.48 2.82
N ALA A 14 -16.39 -8.87 2.38
CA ALA A 14 -15.17 -8.19 2.73
C ALA A 14 -15.34 -6.73 2.28
N THR A 15 -15.52 -5.82 3.25
CA THR A 15 -15.53 -4.38 2.93
C THR A 15 -14.16 -4.08 2.38
N ALA A 16 -14.09 -3.57 1.16
CA ALA A 16 -12.82 -3.30 0.56
C ALA A 16 -12.07 -2.20 1.33
N HIS A 17 -10.79 -2.45 1.57
CA HIS A 17 -9.86 -1.49 2.14
C HIS A 17 -8.44 -2.05 2.10
N SER A 18 -7.49 -1.15 1.90
CA SER A 18 -6.08 -1.41 2.11
C SER A 18 -5.36 -0.09 2.34
N TRP A 19 -4.18 -0.17 2.95
CA TRP A 19 -3.26 0.93 3.21
C TRP A 19 -1.87 0.34 3.46
N VAL A 20 -0.84 1.19 3.45
CA VAL A 20 0.52 0.76 3.81
C VAL A 20 0.59 0.46 5.31
N GLU A 21 0.78 -0.82 5.64
CA GLU A 21 0.92 -1.30 7.01
C GLU A 21 2.31 -1.00 7.57
N GLN A 22 3.32 -1.13 6.70
CA GLN A 22 4.72 -1.06 7.09
C GLN A 22 5.59 -0.68 5.90
N LEU A 23 6.60 0.13 6.16
CA LEU A 23 7.72 0.40 5.27
C LEU A 23 8.98 -0.28 5.80
N MET A 24 9.80 -0.84 4.92
CA MET A 24 11.10 -1.42 5.27
C MET A 24 12.17 -0.94 4.30
N ARG A 25 13.39 -0.69 4.78
CA ARG A 25 14.54 -0.49 3.89
C ARG A 25 15.00 -1.83 3.33
N ILE A 26 15.41 -1.87 2.07
CA ILE A 26 15.97 -3.05 1.41
C ILE A 26 17.48 -2.87 1.23
N ASP A 27 18.26 -3.84 1.68
CA ASP A 27 19.72 -3.84 1.53
C ASP A 27 20.20 -4.42 0.19
N ALA A 28 21.52 -4.39 -0.03
CA ALA A 28 22.15 -4.91 -1.24
C ALA A 28 21.97 -6.41 -1.45
N SER A 29 21.54 -7.18 -0.45
CA SER A 29 21.19 -8.59 -0.66
C SER A 29 19.79 -8.75 -1.24
N GLY A 30 18.99 -7.69 -1.26
CA GLY A 30 17.56 -7.70 -1.58
C GLY A 30 16.66 -7.96 -0.36
N ALA A 31 17.22 -8.01 0.86
CA ALA A 31 16.47 -8.26 2.08
C ALA A 31 16.01 -6.95 2.74
N MET A 32 14.81 -6.98 3.31
CA MET A 32 14.33 -5.97 4.24
C MET A 32 15.17 -5.99 5.51
N THR A 33 15.64 -4.82 5.92
CA THR A 33 16.57 -4.64 7.04
C THR A 33 16.21 -3.44 7.89
N GLY A 34 16.75 -3.42 9.12
CA GLY A 34 16.54 -2.33 10.07
C GLY A 34 15.15 -2.31 10.71
N ASN A 35 14.80 -1.16 11.27
CA ASN A 35 13.51 -0.97 11.92
C ASN A 35 12.43 -0.60 10.89
N PRO A 36 11.18 -1.05 11.11
CA PRO A 36 10.06 -0.65 10.28
C PRO A 36 9.72 0.83 10.42
N GLY A 37 9.25 1.42 9.34
CA GLY A 37 8.54 2.69 9.32
C GLY A 37 7.04 2.50 9.11
N TYR A 38 6.26 3.52 9.41
CA TYR A 38 4.80 3.48 9.35
C TYR A 38 4.21 4.71 8.67
N VAL A 39 2.91 4.66 8.38
CA VAL A 39 2.16 5.82 7.89
C VAL A 39 1.95 6.85 9.00
N ARG A 40 1.70 8.10 8.63
CA ARG A 40 1.34 9.15 9.59
C ARG A 40 0.11 8.71 10.39
N GLY A 41 0.09 8.96 11.69
CA GLY A 41 -1.03 8.62 12.56
C GLY A 41 -1.35 7.12 12.60
N ALA A 42 -0.37 6.25 12.33
CA ALA A 42 -0.54 4.80 12.38
C ALA A 42 -1.08 4.34 13.74
N VAL A 43 -1.91 3.29 13.72
CA VAL A 43 -2.46 2.62 14.90
C VAL A 43 -2.06 1.15 14.80
N SER A 44 -1.48 0.62 15.87
CA SER A 44 -1.03 -0.76 15.89
C SER A 44 -2.21 -1.73 15.80
N ARG A 45 -2.12 -2.71 14.89
CA ARG A 45 -3.06 -3.83 14.79
C ARG A 45 -3.09 -4.73 16.03
N LEU A 46 -2.06 -4.64 16.88
CA LEU A 46 -2.03 -5.36 18.15
C LEU A 46 -2.84 -4.64 19.25
N SER A 47 -3.31 -3.42 19.00
CA SER A 47 -4.19 -2.71 19.91
C SER A 47 -5.58 -3.36 19.93
N SER A 48 -6.12 -3.58 21.13
CA SER A 48 -7.48 -4.10 21.30
C SER A 48 -8.57 -3.15 20.81
N THR A 49 -8.23 -1.88 20.57
CA THR A 49 -9.17 -0.86 20.07
C THR A 49 -9.03 -0.60 18.58
N PHE A 50 -8.13 -1.31 17.90
CA PHE A 50 -7.88 -1.10 16.47
C PHE A 50 -9.13 -1.40 15.63
N THR A 51 -9.46 -0.48 14.73
CA THR A 51 -10.44 -0.68 13.67
C THR A 51 -9.88 -0.20 12.34
N ASP A 52 -10.29 -0.81 11.23
CA ASP A 52 -9.80 -0.40 9.90
C ASP A 52 -10.11 1.09 9.59
N LEU A 53 -11.21 1.61 10.14
CA LEU A 53 -11.62 3.02 10.03
C LEU A 53 -10.63 4.01 10.64
N ASP A 54 -9.75 3.56 11.54
CA ASP A 54 -8.74 4.41 12.17
C ASP A 54 -7.69 4.87 11.17
N ILE A 55 -7.41 4.07 10.14
CA ILE A 55 -6.33 4.30 9.16
C ILE A 55 -6.81 4.40 7.73
N GLN A 56 -7.89 3.70 7.37
CA GLN A 56 -8.45 3.73 6.03
C GLN A 56 -8.77 5.16 5.57
N HIS A 57 -8.36 5.48 4.34
CA HIS A 57 -8.79 6.68 3.62
C HIS A 57 -9.32 6.29 2.25
N LEU A 58 -10.65 6.19 2.16
CA LEU A 58 -11.39 5.79 0.95
C LEU A 58 -11.91 7.03 0.22
N LEU A 59 -11.66 7.10 -1.08
CA LEU A 59 -12.11 8.15 -1.99
C LEU A 59 -12.81 7.52 -3.21
N PRO A 60 -14.01 7.99 -3.59
CA PRO A 60 -14.90 8.81 -2.78
C PRO A 60 -15.34 8.08 -1.49
N PRO A 61 -15.56 8.79 -0.37
CA PRO A 61 -16.07 8.19 0.85
C PRO A 61 -17.50 7.67 0.64
N ASN A 62 -17.85 6.63 1.40
CA ASN A 62 -19.16 6.02 1.38
C ASN A 62 -20.29 7.05 1.63
N GLY A 63 -21.35 6.96 0.83
CA GLY A 63 -22.52 7.83 0.95
C GLY A 63 -22.38 9.22 0.30
N ARG A 64 -21.28 9.49 -0.43
CA ARG A 64 -21.13 10.75 -1.19
C ARG A 64 -22.28 10.96 -2.17
N THR A 65 -22.79 12.20 -2.22
CA THR A 65 -23.79 12.69 -3.18
C THR A 65 -23.26 13.92 -3.91
N PRO A 66 -23.34 14.00 -5.26
CA PRO A 66 -23.85 12.96 -6.16
C PRO A 66 -23.02 11.66 -6.10
N ALA A 67 -23.67 10.55 -6.47
CA ALA A 67 -23.18 9.18 -6.33
C ALA A 67 -21.82 8.97 -7.06
N PRO A 68 -21.05 7.96 -6.64
CA PRO A 68 -19.63 8.08 -6.30
C PRO A 68 -18.80 8.75 -7.41
N VAL A 69 -18.46 10.01 -7.18
CA VAL A 69 -17.52 10.79 -8.00
C VAL A 69 -16.33 11.23 -7.15
N LEU A 70 -15.13 11.15 -7.73
CA LEU A 70 -13.97 11.86 -7.21
C LEU A 70 -14.18 13.36 -7.43
N LEU A 71 -13.91 14.15 -6.41
CA LEU A 71 -13.99 15.59 -6.45
C LEU A 71 -12.58 16.16 -6.56
N ALA A 72 -12.43 17.29 -7.26
CA ALA A 72 -11.16 18.00 -7.34
C ALA A 72 -10.64 18.41 -5.94
N SER A 73 -11.52 18.53 -4.94
CA SER A 73 -11.18 18.84 -3.55
C SER A 73 -10.83 17.63 -2.69
N ASP A 74 -10.83 16.41 -3.24
CA ASP A 74 -10.53 15.21 -2.47
C ASP A 74 -9.09 15.25 -1.94
N PRO A 75 -8.88 15.14 -0.62
CA PRO A 75 -7.54 15.24 -0.05
C PRO A 75 -6.73 13.99 -0.34
N MET A 76 -5.46 14.16 -0.71
CA MET A 76 -4.52 13.06 -0.90
C MET A 76 -4.31 12.29 0.41
N CYS A 77 -4.22 13.00 1.53
CA CYS A 77 -4.01 12.40 2.85
C CYS A 77 -5.30 12.33 3.65
N ARG A 78 -5.43 11.29 4.49
CA ARG A 78 -6.41 11.30 5.58
C ARG A 78 -6.22 12.53 6.47
N SER A 79 -7.27 12.99 7.13
CA SER A 79 -7.19 14.11 8.08
C SER A 79 -6.10 13.92 9.15
N SER A 80 -5.93 12.69 9.67
CA SER A 80 -4.87 12.33 10.62
C SER A 80 -3.47 12.22 10.02
N GLN A 81 -3.37 12.29 8.70
CA GLN A 81 -2.14 12.10 7.90
C GLN A 81 -1.70 13.39 7.19
N THR A 82 -2.37 14.51 7.43
CA THR A 82 -2.02 15.83 6.85
C THR A 82 -0.75 16.43 7.46
N THR A 83 -0.32 15.92 8.62
CA THR A 83 0.87 16.36 9.35
C THR A 83 1.72 15.16 9.78
N ARG A 84 3.00 15.39 10.14
CA ARG A 84 3.94 14.37 10.62
C ARG A 84 3.62 13.88 12.03
N ASN A 85 2.41 13.37 12.24
CA ASN A 85 1.90 12.88 13.52
C ASN A 85 2.33 11.42 13.76
N TYR A 86 3.54 11.20 14.25
CA TYR A 86 4.07 9.86 14.57
C TYR A 86 4.15 9.66 16.08
N SER A 87 3.91 8.42 16.52
CA SER A 87 4.27 8.01 17.88
C SER A 87 5.71 7.50 17.91
N THR A 88 6.28 7.37 19.11
CA THR A 88 7.63 6.80 19.26
C THR A 88 7.66 5.31 18.90
N GLU A 89 6.56 4.60 19.10
CA GLU A 89 6.40 3.17 18.81
C GLU A 89 6.18 2.88 17.32
N LEU A 90 5.59 3.83 16.59
CA LEU A 90 5.29 3.73 15.16
C LEU A 90 5.93 4.91 14.40
N PRO A 91 7.26 4.96 14.32
CA PRO A 91 7.99 6.07 13.71
C PRO A 91 7.93 6.06 12.16
N PRO A 92 8.33 7.15 11.49
CA PRO A 92 8.60 7.12 10.06
C PRO A 92 9.75 6.16 9.72
N LEU A 93 9.86 5.73 8.46
CA LEU A 93 10.99 4.91 8.02
C LEU A 93 12.27 5.71 8.07
N THR A 94 13.39 5.09 8.41
CA THR A 94 14.71 5.71 8.26
C THR A 94 15.49 5.07 7.11
N ALA A 95 15.82 5.86 6.08
CA ALA A 95 16.57 5.41 4.90
C ALA A 95 17.40 6.55 4.30
N SER A 96 18.28 6.24 3.34
CA SER A 96 19.11 7.20 2.62
C SER A 96 18.56 7.48 1.22
N ALA A 97 18.90 8.62 0.65
CA ALA A 97 18.65 8.89 -0.77
C ALA A 97 19.29 7.80 -1.65
N GLY A 98 18.52 7.26 -2.59
CA GLY A 98 18.94 6.16 -3.47
C GLY A 98 18.70 4.75 -2.93
N ASP A 99 18.33 4.59 -1.65
CA ASP A 99 17.97 3.29 -1.09
C ASP A 99 16.71 2.73 -1.75
N TYR A 100 16.61 1.41 -1.83
CA TYR A 100 15.33 0.74 -2.10
C TYR A 100 14.57 0.55 -0.81
N ILE A 101 13.25 0.68 -0.89
CA ILE A 101 12.33 0.45 0.23
C ILE A 101 11.15 -0.39 -0.24
N ALA A 102 10.60 -1.19 0.68
CA ALA A 102 9.39 -1.96 0.51
C ALA A 102 8.21 -1.26 1.20
N LEU A 103 7.10 -1.06 0.50
CA LEU A 103 5.82 -0.66 1.06
C LEU A 103 4.93 -1.90 1.10
N ARG A 104 4.53 -2.32 2.30
CA ARG A 104 3.82 -3.57 2.53
C ARG A 104 2.39 -3.30 2.98
N TYR A 105 1.44 -4.06 2.45
CA TYR A 105 0.02 -3.84 2.68
C TYR A 105 -0.77 -5.15 2.63
N GLN A 106 -1.92 -5.17 3.30
CA GLN A 106 -2.80 -6.33 3.29
C GLN A 106 -3.71 -6.35 2.08
N GLU A 107 -3.88 -7.52 1.52
CA GLU A 107 -4.76 -7.72 0.37
C GLU A 107 -6.23 -7.84 0.75
N ASN A 108 -6.55 -8.20 2.00
CA ASN A 108 -7.90 -8.19 2.57
C ASN A 108 -8.97 -8.93 1.73
N GLY A 109 -8.56 -9.95 0.98
CA GLY A 109 -9.40 -10.73 0.07
C GLY A 109 -9.46 -10.21 -1.37
N HIS A 110 -8.93 -9.03 -1.68
CA HIS A 110 -8.97 -8.41 -3.02
C HIS A 110 -8.08 -9.08 -4.06
N VAL A 111 -7.20 -9.96 -3.61
CA VAL A 111 -6.31 -10.76 -4.46
C VAL A 111 -6.69 -12.22 -4.43
N THR A 112 -6.94 -12.78 -3.26
CA THR A 112 -7.15 -14.23 -3.13
C THR A 112 -8.61 -14.67 -3.18
N LEU A 113 -9.56 -13.73 -3.07
CA LEU A 113 -11.01 -13.95 -3.18
C LEU A 113 -11.65 -12.97 -4.18
N PRO A 114 -11.17 -12.87 -5.43
CA PRO A 114 -11.67 -11.90 -6.41
C PRO A 114 -13.16 -12.04 -6.71
N GLU A 115 -13.75 -13.22 -6.48
CA GLU A 115 -15.18 -13.48 -6.58
C GLU A 115 -16.04 -12.62 -5.64
N ASN A 116 -15.46 -12.08 -4.56
CA ASN A 116 -16.16 -11.17 -3.65
C ASN A 116 -16.42 -9.80 -4.28
N THR A 117 -15.72 -9.45 -5.36
CA THR A 117 -15.88 -8.19 -6.07
C THR A 117 -16.09 -8.42 -7.57
N PRO A 118 -17.23 -9.02 -7.97
CA PRO A 118 -17.47 -9.44 -9.35
C PRO A 118 -17.57 -8.27 -10.35
N SER A 119 -17.72 -7.04 -9.86
CA SER A 119 -17.70 -5.82 -10.67
C SER A 119 -16.29 -5.27 -10.91
N LYS A 120 -15.22 -5.95 -10.46
CA LYS A 120 -13.83 -5.53 -10.65
C LYS A 120 -13.15 -6.44 -11.67
N ASN A 121 -12.43 -5.85 -12.62
CA ASN A 121 -11.71 -6.61 -13.66
C ASN A 121 -10.33 -7.13 -13.22
N SER A 122 -9.77 -6.57 -12.15
CA SER A 122 -8.45 -6.90 -11.58
C SER A 122 -8.37 -6.39 -10.14
N SER A 123 -7.27 -6.60 -9.43
CA SER A 123 -7.00 -5.99 -8.11
C SER A 123 -6.50 -4.54 -8.19
N GLY A 124 -6.42 -3.92 -9.38
CA GLY A 124 -6.02 -2.52 -9.54
C GLY A 124 -4.51 -2.28 -9.49
N TYR A 125 -4.12 -1.01 -9.42
CA TYR A 125 -2.72 -0.57 -9.42
C TYR A 125 -2.41 0.32 -8.23
N VAL A 126 -1.20 0.16 -7.71
CA VAL A 126 -0.58 1.05 -6.74
C VAL A 126 0.31 2.04 -7.47
N TYR A 127 0.16 3.32 -7.12
CA TYR A 127 1.00 4.42 -7.55
C TYR A 127 1.69 4.99 -6.32
N ILE A 128 3.01 5.11 -6.39
CA ILE A 128 3.83 5.65 -5.32
C ILE A 128 4.43 6.95 -5.81
N TYR A 129 4.02 8.05 -5.20
CA TYR A 129 4.55 9.38 -5.45
C TYR A 129 5.49 9.81 -4.33
N GLY A 130 6.41 10.73 -4.62
CA GLY A 130 7.27 11.30 -3.59
C GLY A 130 7.60 12.77 -3.80
N THR A 131 7.84 13.49 -2.69
CA THR A 131 8.17 14.92 -2.68
C THR A 131 8.98 15.33 -1.43
N SER A 132 9.85 16.32 -1.58
CA SER A 132 10.49 17.04 -0.47
C SER A 132 9.67 18.24 0.02
N GLU A 133 8.61 18.60 -0.69
CA GLU A 133 7.78 19.79 -0.44
C GLU A 133 6.31 19.40 -0.23
N PRO A 134 5.97 18.49 0.71
CA PRO A 134 4.60 18.08 0.94
C PRO A 134 3.75 19.25 1.45
N ARG A 135 2.45 19.24 1.13
CA ARG A 135 1.49 20.20 1.69
C ARG A 135 0.37 19.45 2.42
N GLY A 136 -0.08 20.02 3.54
CA GLY A 136 -1.15 19.44 4.34
C GLY A 136 -2.51 19.43 3.62
N ASP A 137 -2.66 20.23 2.58
CA ASP A 137 -3.84 20.36 1.73
C ASP A 137 -3.64 19.77 0.32
N ASP A 138 -2.60 18.95 0.12
CA ASP A 138 -2.38 18.22 -1.14
C ASP A 138 -3.64 17.40 -1.51
N ARG A 139 -4.05 17.49 -2.78
CA ARG A 139 -5.29 16.88 -3.29
C ARG A 139 -4.98 15.73 -4.23
N LEU A 140 -5.85 14.72 -4.22
CA LEU A 140 -5.71 13.55 -5.09
C LEU A 140 -5.64 13.98 -6.56
N GLY A 141 -6.56 14.84 -7.00
CA GLY A 141 -6.66 15.27 -8.40
C GLY A 141 -5.49 16.14 -8.90
N ASP A 142 -4.74 16.78 -8.00
CA ASP A 142 -3.58 17.61 -8.37
C ASP A 142 -2.28 16.79 -8.52
N ILE A 143 -2.28 15.54 -8.02
CA ILE A 143 -1.09 14.67 -7.95
C ILE A 143 -1.30 13.38 -8.74
N HIS A 144 -2.37 12.63 -8.47
CA HIS A 144 -2.61 11.33 -9.06
C HIS A 144 -2.92 11.46 -10.56
N GLY A 145 -2.09 10.84 -11.38
CA GLY A 145 -2.12 10.99 -12.84
C GLY A 145 -1.57 12.33 -13.37
N GLN A 146 -1.17 13.26 -12.49
CA GLN A 146 -0.58 14.55 -12.86
C GLN A 146 0.94 14.55 -12.70
N TRP A 147 1.46 14.05 -11.58
CA TRP A 147 2.90 13.89 -11.37
C TRP A 147 3.43 12.73 -12.20
N ASP A 148 4.47 12.99 -12.98
CA ASP A 148 5.15 12.02 -13.84
C ASP A 148 6.49 11.55 -13.24
N GLU A 149 7.14 10.59 -13.88
CA GLU A 149 8.42 10.02 -13.40
C GLU A 149 9.59 11.02 -13.49
N PHE A 150 9.48 12.01 -14.37
CA PHE A 150 10.50 13.03 -14.59
C PHE A 150 10.43 14.18 -13.57
N GLY A 151 9.30 14.32 -12.86
CA GLY A 151 9.02 15.44 -11.97
C GLY A 151 8.65 16.73 -12.71
N SER A 152 8.22 16.63 -13.96
CA SER A 152 7.75 17.75 -14.78
C SER A 152 6.24 17.94 -14.77
N GLY A 153 5.52 16.91 -14.34
CA GLY A 153 4.06 16.88 -14.29
C GLY A 153 3.44 17.63 -13.10
N GLY A 154 2.17 18.01 -13.24
CA GLY A 154 1.43 18.76 -12.23
C GLY A 154 2.12 20.06 -11.85
N ASP A 155 2.30 20.29 -10.55
CA ASP A 155 2.95 21.47 -9.99
C ASP A 155 4.45 21.32 -9.73
N GLN A 156 5.07 20.25 -10.25
CA GLN A 156 6.53 20.01 -10.26
C GLN A 156 7.20 19.89 -8.88
N ARG A 157 6.43 19.78 -7.79
CA ARG A 157 6.98 19.57 -6.43
C ARG A 157 7.38 18.14 -6.16
N GLY A 158 6.95 17.19 -6.98
CA GLY A 158 7.21 15.78 -6.78
C GLY A 158 7.15 14.99 -8.06
N ARG A 159 7.18 13.68 -7.92
CA ARG A 159 7.23 12.75 -9.06
C ARG A 159 6.56 11.43 -8.73
N LEU A 160 6.17 10.70 -9.77
CA LEU A 160 5.84 9.28 -9.68
C LEU A 160 7.15 8.48 -9.53
N LEU A 161 7.26 7.69 -8.47
CA LEU A 161 8.42 6.84 -8.23
C LEU A 161 8.22 5.43 -8.78
N ALA A 162 7.00 4.91 -8.68
CA ALA A 162 6.66 3.61 -9.22
C ALA A 162 5.15 3.48 -9.46
N ARG A 163 4.82 2.71 -10.49
CA ARG A 163 3.49 2.12 -10.71
C ARG A 163 3.64 0.60 -10.66
N ARG A 164 2.85 -0.06 -9.82
CA ARG A 164 2.89 -1.51 -9.58
C ARG A 164 1.47 -2.09 -9.58
N PRO A 165 1.24 -3.33 -10.02
CA PRO A 165 -0.02 -4.02 -9.72
C PRO A 165 -0.20 -4.11 -8.20
N PHE A 166 -1.44 -3.99 -7.70
CA PHE A 166 -1.71 -4.18 -6.26
C PHE A 166 -1.34 -5.61 -5.81
N ASP A 167 -1.70 -6.59 -6.64
CA ASP A 167 -1.28 -7.97 -6.54
C ASP A 167 0.18 -8.14 -7.00
N ASP A 168 1.09 -8.42 -6.07
CA ASP A 168 2.52 -8.59 -6.36
C ASP A 168 2.86 -9.98 -6.97
N GLY A 169 1.85 -10.83 -7.19
CA GLY A 169 1.98 -12.17 -7.76
C GLY A 169 2.40 -13.26 -6.77
N ARG A 170 2.71 -12.90 -5.52
CA ARG A 170 3.11 -13.84 -4.46
C ARG A 170 2.26 -13.75 -3.20
N CYS A 171 1.74 -12.58 -2.87
CA CYS A 171 0.99 -12.32 -1.65
C CYS A 171 -0.28 -13.15 -1.52
N TYR A 172 -0.70 -13.43 -0.30
CA TYR A 172 -1.94 -14.12 -0.02
C TYR A 172 -2.43 -13.83 1.40
N GLN A 173 -3.72 -13.66 1.58
CA GLN A 173 -4.39 -13.91 2.85
C GLN A 173 -4.77 -15.38 2.93
N ILE A 174 -4.60 -16.01 4.09
CA ILE A 174 -5.01 -17.40 4.29
C ILE A 174 -6.54 -17.48 4.28
N ASN A 175 -7.06 -18.24 3.32
CA ASN A 175 -8.46 -18.60 3.22
C ASN A 175 -8.63 -19.89 2.39
N THR A 176 -9.88 -20.26 2.12
CA THR A 176 -10.23 -21.49 1.38
C THR A 176 -10.29 -21.30 -0.13
N GLY A 177 -10.04 -20.10 -0.65
CA GLY A 177 -10.00 -19.80 -2.08
C GLY A 177 -8.82 -20.49 -2.78
N SER A 178 -9.02 -20.87 -4.04
CA SER A 178 -8.03 -21.62 -4.83
C SER A 178 -6.73 -20.83 -5.04
N ILE A 179 -6.81 -19.50 -5.19
CA ILE A 179 -5.65 -18.61 -5.34
C ILE A 179 -4.81 -18.64 -4.05
N SER A 180 -5.46 -18.48 -2.88
CA SER A 180 -4.77 -18.54 -1.59
C SER A 180 -4.07 -19.89 -1.39
N GLN A 181 -4.78 -21.00 -1.60
CA GLN A 181 -4.23 -22.34 -1.41
C GLN A 181 -3.06 -22.63 -2.36
N ASN A 182 -3.16 -22.21 -3.63
CA ASN A 182 -2.09 -22.35 -4.60
C ASN A 182 -0.85 -21.53 -4.18
N ARG A 183 -1.04 -20.25 -3.83
CA ARG A 183 0.07 -19.38 -3.40
C ARG A 183 0.73 -19.85 -2.12
N GLN A 184 -0.02 -20.33 -1.13
CA GLN A 184 0.53 -20.95 0.08
C GLN A 184 1.42 -22.17 -0.24
N SER A 185 1.09 -22.94 -1.29
CA SER A 185 1.89 -24.10 -1.70
C SER A 185 3.22 -23.73 -2.38
N ILE A 186 3.27 -22.59 -3.07
CA ILE A 186 4.43 -22.10 -3.83
C ILE A 186 5.30 -21.19 -2.95
N TYR A 187 4.68 -20.23 -2.29
CA TYR A 187 5.31 -19.14 -1.52
C TYR A 187 5.24 -19.43 -0.02
N LYS A 188 5.90 -20.51 0.40
CA LYS A 188 5.91 -20.94 1.80
C LYS A 188 6.69 -19.96 2.67
N LYS A 189 6.12 -19.61 3.82
CA LYS A 189 6.80 -18.85 4.87
C LYS A 189 6.38 -19.32 6.26
N THR A 190 7.20 -19.01 7.26
CA THR A 190 6.81 -19.15 8.66
C THR A 190 5.94 -17.96 9.08
N ALA A 191 4.94 -18.19 9.93
CA ALA A 191 4.11 -17.11 10.46
C ALA A 191 4.96 -16.16 11.33
N LEU A 192 4.83 -14.85 11.13
CA LEU A 192 5.61 -13.84 11.83
C LEU A 192 4.78 -12.57 12.06
N ASN A 193 4.73 -12.08 13.29
CA ASN A 193 4.05 -10.82 13.61
C ASN A 193 4.75 -9.60 12.97
N PRO A 194 4.00 -8.55 12.59
CA PRO A 194 2.54 -8.41 12.73
C PRO A 194 1.73 -9.10 11.61
N GLN A 195 2.41 -9.54 10.55
CA GLN A 195 1.80 -10.11 9.36
C GLN A 195 1.11 -11.47 9.60
N GLY A 196 1.46 -12.17 10.68
CA GLY A 196 0.91 -13.48 10.99
C GLY A 196 1.28 -14.50 9.91
N ALA A 197 0.33 -15.37 9.58
CA ALA A 197 0.51 -16.44 8.62
C ALA A 197 0.34 -16.02 7.14
N ASP A 198 -0.26 -14.85 6.91
CA ASP A 198 -0.48 -14.29 5.57
C ASP A 198 0.83 -13.84 4.90
N LEU A 199 0.89 -13.80 3.58
CA LEU A 199 1.92 -13.08 2.84
C LEU A 199 1.36 -11.72 2.40
N TRP A 200 1.76 -10.61 3.03
CA TRP A 200 1.33 -9.26 2.65
C TRP A 200 1.82 -8.94 1.24
N CYS A 201 1.01 -8.19 0.50
CA CYS A 201 1.42 -7.63 -0.79
C CYS A 201 2.43 -6.52 -0.57
N GLN A 202 3.21 -6.27 -1.61
CA GLN A 202 4.35 -5.40 -1.52
C GLN A 202 4.61 -4.66 -2.83
N SER A 203 4.96 -3.39 -2.69
CA SER A 203 5.50 -2.57 -3.77
C SER A 203 6.85 -2.03 -3.32
N ASP A 204 7.89 -2.43 -4.05
CA ASP A 204 9.25 -1.94 -3.86
C ASP A 204 9.55 -0.78 -4.79
N VAL A 205 10.23 0.21 -4.24
CA VAL A 205 10.54 1.47 -4.92
C VAL A 205 11.94 1.95 -4.55
N LYS A 206 12.62 2.57 -5.50
CA LYS A 206 13.89 3.26 -5.26
C LYS A 206 13.61 4.72 -4.89
N LEU A 207 14.16 5.16 -3.78
CA LEU A 207 14.16 6.58 -3.44
C LEU A 207 15.03 7.37 -4.44
N PRO A 208 14.70 8.64 -4.73
CA PRO A 208 15.56 9.47 -5.57
C PRO A 208 17.00 9.50 -5.07
N SER A 209 17.96 9.46 -5.99
CA SER A 209 19.40 9.45 -5.65
C SER A 209 19.90 10.74 -4.99
N ALA A 210 19.13 11.80 -5.10
CA ALA A 210 19.31 13.07 -4.43
C ALA A 210 17.94 13.53 -3.90
N ILE A 211 17.88 13.90 -2.63
CA ILE A 211 16.69 14.40 -1.97
C ILE A 211 17.12 15.60 -1.12
N ASP A 212 16.40 16.70 -1.26
CA ASP A 212 16.64 17.89 -0.46
C ASP A 212 15.90 17.78 0.89
N GLY A 213 16.55 18.26 1.96
CA GLY A 213 16.00 18.28 3.31
C GLY A 213 16.36 17.05 4.15
N SER A 214 15.73 16.94 5.33
CA SER A 214 15.94 15.84 6.27
C SER A 214 14.85 14.76 6.20
N SER A 215 13.83 14.95 5.37
CA SER A 215 12.75 13.99 5.19
C SER A 215 12.16 14.02 3.79
N TYR A 216 11.60 12.89 3.37
CA TYR A 216 10.92 12.74 2.10
C TYR A 216 9.53 12.15 2.30
N THR A 217 8.50 12.80 1.77
CA THR A 217 7.13 12.30 1.87
C THR A 217 6.83 11.37 0.72
N LEU A 218 6.09 10.29 1.03
CA LEU A 218 5.56 9.36 0.06
C LEU A 218 4.03 9.36 0.13
N TYR A 219 3.40 9.32 -1.06
CA TYR A 219 1.97 9.10 -1.21
C TYR A 219 1.76 7.76 -1.91
N TRP A 220 1.10 6.83 -1.22
CA TRP A 220 0.65 5.57 -1.79
C TRP A 220 -0.80 5.71 -2.20
N VAL A 221 -1.12 5.41 -3.46
CA VAL A 221 -2.46 5.50 -4.02
C VAL A 221 -2.79 4.16 -4.67
N TRP A 222 -3.74 3.42 -4.10
CA TRP A 222 -4.32 2.24 -4.72
C TRP A 222 -5.58 2.64 -5.49
N ASP A 223 -5.48 2.63 -6.82
CA ASP A 223 -6.56 2.93 -7.74
C ASP A 223 -7.19 1.61 -8.24
N TRP A 224 -8.46 1.42 -7.89
CA TRP A 224 -9.17 0.16 -8.07
C TRP A 224 -10.61 0.38 -8.55
N PRO A 225 -10.84 0.90 -9.76
CA PRO A 225 -12.18 1.18 -10.23
C PRO A 225 -12.98 -0.10 -10.52
N SER A 226 -14.31 0.01 -10.56
CA SER A 226 -15.15 -1.05 -11.14
C SER A 226 -14.97 -1.15 -12.64
N SER A 227 -15.45 -2.24 -13.24
CA SER A 227 -15.65 -2.34 -14.67
C SER A 227 -16.59 -1.22 -15.14
N PRO A 228 -16.38 -0.69 -16.36
CA PRO A 228 -17.31 0.25 -16.99
C PRO A 228 -18.75 -0.25 -17.04
N THR A 229 -19.69 0.66 -16.85
CA THR A 229 -21.14 0.45 -17.04
C THR A 229 -21.72 1.61 -17.86
N GLU A 230 -22.99 1.52 -18.28
CA GLU A 230 -23.67 2.65 -18.96
C GLU A 230 -23.74 3.90 -18.07
N GLU A 231 -23.93 3.71 -16.77
CA GLU A 231 -23.98 4.80 -15.78
C GLU A 231 -22.58 5.37 -15.49
N PHE A 232 -21.54 4.52 -15.53
CA PHE A 232 -20.15 4.89 -15.26
C PHE A 232 -19.23 4.35 -16.34
N SER A 233 -19.04 5.11 -17.42
CA SER A 233 -18.28 4.69 -18.60
C SER A 233 -16.79 4.40 -18.32
N SER A 234 -16.24 4.94 -17.24
CA SER A 234 -14.88 4.66 -16.76
C SER A 234 -14.84 3.72 -15.54
N GLY A 235 -15.99 3.15 -15.17
CA GLY A 235 -16.16 2.45 -13.91
C GLY A 235 -16.42 3.39 -12.74
N LYS A 236 -16.98 2.85 -11.66
CA LYS A 236 -17.12 3.56 -10.39
C LYS A 236 -15.73 3.72 -9.77
N PRO A 237 -15.29 4.94 -9.44
CA PRO A 237 -14.00 5.15 -8.81
C PRO A 237 -13.99 4.55 -7.41
N GLU A 238 -12.87 3.97 -7.04
CA GLU A 238 -12.59 3.51 -5.69
C GLU A 238 -11.08 3.56 -5.49
N VAL A 239 -10.65 4.48 -4.63
CA VAL A 239 -9.25 4.82 -4.42
C VAL A 239 -8.96 4.82 -2.93
N TYR A 240 -7.86 4.18 -2.54
CA TYR A 240 -7.35 4.22 -1.18
C TYR A 240 -6.01 4.92 -1.16
N THR A 241 -5.77 5.75 -0.15
CA THR A 241 -4.47 6.41 -0.04
C THR A 241 -3.82 6.24 1.33
N SER A 242 -2.51 6.42 1.36
CA SER A 242 -1.73 6.52 2.60
C SER A 242 -0.62 7.53 2.43
N CYS A 243 -0.46 8.41 3.42
CA CYS A 243 0.65 9.36 3.46
C CYS A 243 1.63 9.01 4.57
N MET A 244 2.91 9.01 4.24
CA MET A 244 4.00 8.60 5.12
C MET A 244 5.28 9.37 4.78
N ASP A 245 6.26 9.25 5.66
CA ASP A 245 7.53 9.96 5.55
C ASP A 245 8.70 8.99 5.73
N VAL A 246 9.79 9.34 5.07
CA VAL A 246 11.10 8.74 5.24
C VAL A 246 12.00 9.80 5.86
N ASP A 247 12.52 9.54 7.05
CA ASP A 247 13.60 10.33 7.63
C ASP A 247 14.93 9.95 6.97
N LEU A 248 15.62 10.98 6.46
CA LEU A 248 16.80 10.82 5.65
C LEU A 248 18.04 10.71 6.53
N MET A 249 18.76 9.61 6.37
CA MET A 249 20.10 9.42 6.93
C MET A 249 21.19 9.93 5.98
N PRO A 250 22.42 10.14 6.49
CA PRO A 250 23.58 10.35 5.64
C PRO A 250 23.68 9.26 4.58
N ARG A 251 24.00 9.69 3.36
CA ARG A 251 24.05 8.82 2.18
C ARG A 251 24.95 7.61 2.41
N SER A 252 24.38 6.41 2.29
CA SER A 252 25.11 5.15 2.10
C SER A 252 25.74 5.10 0.71
N GLN A 253 26.84 4.37 0.53
CA GLN A 253 27.33 4.11 -0.83
C GLN A 253 26.29 3.28 -1.59
N ALA A 254 26.07 3.62 -2.86
CA ALA A 254 25.18 2.86 -3.70
C ALA A 254 25.80 1.47 -3.94
N GLU A 255 25.13 0.43 -3.44
CA GLU A 255 25.53 -0.95 -3.63
C GLU A 255 24.66 -1.60 -4.70
N ASN A 256 25.27 -2.41 -5.57
CA ASN A 256 24.52 -3.20 -6.53
C ASN A 256 23.78 -4.32 -5.80
N ILE A 257 22.49 -4.51 -6.11
CA ILE A 257 21.71 -5.56 -5.48
C ILE A 257 22.12 -6.93 -6.04
N VAL A 258 22.56 -7.82 -5.15
CA VAL A 258 22.87 -9.22 -5.42
C VAL A 258 21.87 -10.08 -4.67
N PHE A 259 20.79 -10.46 -5.35
CA PHE A 259 19.73 -11.25 -4.74
C PHE A 259 20.20 -12.62 -4.26
N THR A 260 20.00 -12.89 -2.97
CA THR A 260 20.17 -14.21 -2.37
C THR A 260 18.81 -14.86 -2.09
N SER A 261 18.79 -16.16 -1.75
CA SER A 261 17.57 -16.81 -1.26
C SER A 261 17.24 -16.25 0.12
N GLN A 262 15.99 -15.81 0.30
CA GLN A 262 15.55 -15.09 1.50
C GLN A 262 14.21 -15.62 1.99
N ASP A 263 13.99 -15.49 3.30
CA ASP A 263 12.66 -15.68 3.90
C ASP A 263 11.70 -14.62 3.32
N LEU A 264 10.55 -15.07 2.81
CA LEU A 264 9.54 -14.19 2.21
C LEU A 264 8.96 -13.17 3.19
N ASN A 265 9.11 -13.37 4.50
CA ASN A 265 8.76 -12.36 5.50
C ASN A 265 9.60 -11.07 5.36
N VAL A 266 10.79 -11.17 4.77
CA VAL A 266 11.76 -10.07 4.66
C VAL A 266 12.32 -9.93 3.25
N ALA A 267 11.79 -10.61 2.24
CA ALA A 267 12.36 -10.57 0.90
C ALA A 267 11.83 -9.37 0.09
N GLY A 268 12.73 -8.63 -0.56
CA GLY A 268 12.38 -7.77 -1.69
C GLY A 268 11.77 -8.56 -2.84
N ILE A 269 11.19 -7.86 -3.82
CA ILE A 269 10.70 -8.42 -5.08
C ILE A 269 11.74 -8.15 -6.15
N ARG A 270 12.43 -9.21 -6.60
CA ARG A 270 13.53 -9.12 -7.56
C ARG A 270 13.22 -8.27 -8.78
N ASP A 271 12.06 -8.48 -9.38
CA ASP A 271 11.67 -7.80 -10.61
C ASP A 271 11.36 -6.31 -10.40
N GLN A 272 11.25 -5.85 -9.15
CA GLN A 272 11.01 -4.44 -8.80
C GLN A 272 12.27 -3.70 -8.34
N LEU A 273 13.40 -4.40 -8.15
CA LEU A 273 14.67 -3.85 -7.70
C LEU A 273 15.74 -3.75 -8.80
N ALA A 274 15.43 -4.20 -10.02
CA ALA A 274 16.32 -4.16 -11.18
C ALA A 274 16.37 -2.78 -11.84
#